data_AF-A0A7J3EMN2-F1
#
_entry.id   AF-A0A7J3EMN2-F1
#
_cell.length_a   1.000
_cell.length_b   1.000
_cell.length_c   1.000
_cell.angle_alpha   90.00
_cell.angle_beta   90.00
_cell.angle_gamma   90.00
#
_symmetry.space_group_name_H-M   'P 1'
#
loop_
_entity.id
_entity.type
_entity.pdbx_description
1 polymer ?
#
loop_
_entity_poly.entity_id
_entity_poly.type
_entity_poly.pdbx_seq_one_letter_code
_entity_poly.pdbx_strand_id
1 'polypeptide(L)' 'MTLSSADGARCPACGKRVTYYGEVELSNGYKLARYVIKCKACGYRKVLQEVILRKRDDGIAVEVVKLPSLRGNK' A
#
# COMPACT_ATOMS: atom_id res chain seq x y z
N MET A 1 12.88 22.52 1.54
CA MET A 1 12.96 21.08 1.89
C MET A 1 13.10 20.31 0.59
N THR A 2 14.31 19.92 0.23
CA THR A 2 14.58 19.14 -0.99
C THR A 2 14.11 17.71 -0.76
N LEU A 3 13.00 17.33 -1.40
CA LEU A 3 12.56 15.94 -1.53
C LEU A 3 13.57 15.22 -2.44
N SER A 4 14.67 14.75 -1.85
CA SER A 4 15.67 13.92 -2.53
C SER A 4 15.03 12.60 -2.95
N SER A 5 14.46 12.60 -4.16
CA SER A 5 13.70 11.51 -4.76
C SER A 5 14.59 10.44 -5.39
N ALA A 6 15.83 10.29 -4.92
CA ALA A 6 16.83 9.38 -5.51
C ALA A 6 17.23 8.20 -4.59
N ASP A 7 17.00 8.30 -3.28
CA ASP A 7 17.14 7.17 -2.37
C ASP A 7 15.84 6.36 -2.38
N GLY A 8 15.71 5.43 -3.33
CA GLY A 8 14.62 4.46 -3.34
C GLY A 8 14.40 3.92 -1.93
N ALA A 9 13.15 3.87 -1.48
CA ALA A 9 12.89 3.74 -0.06
C ALA A 9 13.57 2.51 0.55
N ARG A 10 14.04 2.70 1.78
CA ARG A 10 14.73 1.66 2.54
C ARG A 10 13.73 0.87 3.36
N CYS A 11 14.02 -0.41 3.51
CA CYS A 11 13.26 -1.30 4.36
C CYS A 11 13.42 -0.85 5.82
N PRO A 12 12.33 -0.60 6.55
CA PRO A 12 12.43 -0.19 7.96
C PRO A 12 12.98 -1.29 8.86
N ALA A 13 12.97 -2.55 8.41
CA ALA A 13 13.46 -3.69 9.19
C ALA A 13 14.95 -4.01 8.96
N CYS A 14 15.49 -3.82 7.75
CA CYS A 14 16.86 -4.23 7.43
C CYS A 14 17.68 -3.21 6.62
N GLY A 15 17.14 -2.03 6.34
CA GLY A 15 17.83 -0.94 5.63
C GLY A 15 18.05 -1.15 4.13
N LYS A 16 17.86 -2.36 3.59
CA LYS A 16 17.98 -2.65 2.14
C LYS A 16 16.84 -2.04 1.34
N ARG A 17 17.02 -1.88 0.01
CA ARG A 17 15.99 -1.31 -0.88
C ARG A 17 14.69 -2.12 -0.85
N VAL A 18 13.55 -1.42 -0.87
CA VAL A 18 12.22 -2.03 -1.08
C VAL A 18 11.71 -1.80 -2.48
N THR A 19 10.74 -2.62 -2.89
CA THR A 19 9.94 -2.42 -4.10
C THR A 19 8.54 -1.95 -3.70
N TYR A 20 8.03 -0.96 -4.42
CA TYR A 20 6.65 -0.50 -4.36
C TYR A 20 5.87 -1.14 -5.51
N TYR A 21 4.69 -1.68 -5.23
CA TYR A 21 3.79 -2.21 -6.27
C TYR A 21 2.34 -2.15 -5.81
N GLY A 22 1.42 -2.19 -6.77
CA GLY A 22 0.00 -2.34 -6.53
C GLY A 22 -0.42 -3.80 -6.68
N GLU A 23 -1.24 -4.27 -5.75
CA GLU A 23 -2.00 -5.51 -5.89
C GLU A 23 -3.46 -5.14 -6.14
N VAL A 24 -4.13 -5.90 -7.01
CA VAL A 24 -5.54 -5.68 -7.33
C VAL A 24 -6.28 -6.99 -7.13
N GLU A 25 -7.38 -6.92 -6.40
CA GLU A 25 -8.31 -8.00 -6.20
C GLU A 25 -9.69 -7.57 -6.72
N LEU A 26 -10.30 -8.42 -7.53
CA LEU A 26 -11.67 -8.24 -8.01
C LEU A 26 -12.57 -9.15 -7.18
N SER A 27 -13.58 -8.57 -6.56
CA SER A 27 -14.63 -9.30 -5.85
C SER A 27 -15.98 -8.87 -6.40
N ASN A 28 -17.01 -9.69 -6.17
CA ASN A 28 -18.36 -9.41 -6.69
C ASN A 28 -18.86 -8.05 -6.18
N GLY A 29 -18.84 -7.06 -7.06
CA GLY A 29 -19.33 -5.70 -6.82
C GLY A 29 -18.27 -4.65 -6.44
N TYR A 30 -16.98 -5.01 -6.29
CA TYR A 30 -15.94 -4.01 -6.05
C TYR A 30 -14.53 -4.47 -6.47
N LYS A 31 -13.67 -3.49 -6.76
CA LYS A 31 -12.23 -3.67 -6.97
C LYS A 31 -11.49 -3.15 -5.74
N LEU A 32 -10.67 -3.99 -5.13
CA LEU A 32 -9.78 -3.62 -4.03
C LEU A 32 -8.36 -3.45 -4.55
N ALA A 33 -7.82 -2.24 -4.43
CA ALA A 33 -6.43 -1.93 -4.76
C ALA A 33 -5.62 -1.76 -3.47
N ARG A 34 -4.52 -2.50 -3.35
CA ARG A 34 -3.59 -2.41 -2.22
C ARG A 34 -2.25 -1.88 -2.71
N TYR A 35 -1.76 -0.80 -2.11
CA TYR A 35 -0.43 -0.27 -2.36
C TYR A 35 0.54 -0.86 -1.34
N VAL A 36 1.51 -1.62 -1.82
CA VAL A 36 2.34 -2.48 -0.98
C VAL A 36 3.82 -2.13 -1.14
N ILE A 37 4.53 -2.17 -0.01
CA ILE A 37 5.99 -2.23 0.01
C ILE A 37 6.45 -3.64 0.36
N LYS A 38 7.45 -4.14 -0.35
CA LYS A 38 8.10 -5.43 -0.07
C LYS A 38 9.62 -5.33 -0.14
N CYS A 39 10.29 -5.86 0.87
CA CYS A 39 11.72 -6.08 0.86
C CYS A 39 12.00 -7.53 0.44
N LYS A 40 12.66 -7.72 -0.71
CA LYS A 40 13.07 -9.06 -1.16
C LYS A 40 14.13 -9.69 -0.26
N ALA A 41 14.90 -8.88 0.47
CA ALA A 41 16.04 -9.37 1.23
C ALA A 41 15.70 -9.96 2.61
N CYS A 42 14.70 -9.42 3.30
CA CYS A 42 14.26 -9.93 4.61
C CYS A 42 12.79 -10.36 4.64
N GLY A 43 12.07 -10.24 3.52
CA GLY A 43 10.65 -10.60 3.43
C GLY A 43 9.69 -9.57 4.00
N TYR A 44 10.16 -8.45 4.57
CA TYR A 44 9.29 -7.39 5.09
C TYR A 44 8.25 -6.98 4.04
N ARG A 45 6.97 -7.03 4.40
CA ARG A 45 5.85 -6.62 3.56
C ARG A 45 4.90 -5.76 4.37
N LYS A 46 4.48 -4.62 3.83
CA LYS A 46 3.49 -3.76 4.45
C LYS A 46 2.55 -3.18 3.40
N VAL A 47 1.25 -3.26 3.67
CA VAL A 47 0.24 -2.52 2.91
C VAL A 47 0.23 -1.09 3.45
N LEU A 48 0.47 -0.12 2.58
CA LEU A 48 0.52 1.30 2.91
C LEU A 48 -0.86 1.96 2.80
N GLN A 49 -1.65 1.50 1.84
CA GLN A 49 -2.98 2.02 1.59
C GLN A 49 -3.84 0.96 0.91
N GLU A 50 -5.11 0.93 1.27
CA GLU A 50 -6.13 0.15 0.59
C GLU A 50 -7.22 1.09 0.06
N VAL A 51 -7.66 0.83 -1.16
CA VAL A 51 -8.71 1.60 -1.83
C VAL A 51 -9.74 0.65 -2.40
N ILE A 52 -11.00 0.87 -2.05
CA ILE A 52 -12.14 0.15 -2.61
C ILE A 52 -12.76 1.02 -3.70
N LEU A 53 -12.95 0.42 -4.88
CA LEU A 53 -13.57 1.04 -6.03
C LEU A 53 -14.87 0.30 -6.32
N ARG A 54 -16.00 1.00 -6.29
CA ARG A 54 -17.32 0.45 -6.64
C ARG A 54 -17.87 1.19 -7.84
N LYS A 55 -18.29 0.44 -8.87
CA LYS A 55 -19.08 1.03 -9.96
C LYS A 55 -20.48 1.35 -9.42
N ARG A 56 -20.98 2.53 -9.77
CA ARG A 56 -22.36 2.97 -9.56
C ARG A 56 -22.94 3.39 -10.92
N ASP A 57 -24.25 3.63 -10.97
CA ASP A 57 -24.91 4.05 -12.21
C ASP A 57 -24.47 5.45 -12.66
N ASP A 58 -24.09 6.30 -11.72
CA ASP A 58 -23.67 7.69 -11.91
C ASP A 58 -22.14 7.90 -11.88
N GLY A 59 -21.36 6.83 -11.70
CA GLY A 59 -19.89 6.93 -11.70
C GLY A 59 -19.18 5.84 -10.93
N ILE A 60 -18.06 6.21 -10.28
CA ILE A 60 -17.23 5.31 -9.47
C ILE A 60 -17.13 5.89 -8.06
N ALA A 61 -17.55 5.13 -7.07
CA ALA A 61 -17.30 5.44 -5.68
C ALA A 61 -15.90 4.94 -5.29
N VAL A 62 -15.12 5.83 -4.68
CA VAL A 62 -13.74 5.57 -4.22
C VAL A 62 -13.73 5.68 -2.69
N GLU A 63 -13.40 4.60 -2.01
CA GLU A 63 -13.32 4.55 -0.55
C GLU A 63 -11.87 4.26 -0.15
N VAL A 64 -11.23 5.21 0.55
CA VAL A 64 -9.89 5.01 1.12
C VAL A 64 -10.04 4.35 2.49
N VAL A 65 -9.55 3.12 2.61
CA VAL A 65 -9.65 2.36 3.86
C VAL A 65 -8.58 2.89 4.82
N LYS A 66 -9.02 3.35 5.99
CA LYS A 66 -8.10 3.69 7.08
C LYS A 66 -7.54 2.39 7.63
N LEU A 67 -6.28 2.10 7.30
CA LEU A 67 -5.57 0.98 7.90
C LEU A 67 -5.37 1.27 9.40
N PRO A 68 -5.64 0.30 10.29
CA PRO A 68 -5.37 0.48 11.71
C PRO A 68 -3.88 0.77 11.87
N SER A 69 -3.57 1.95 12.42
CA SER A 69 -2.22 2.26 12.88
C SER A 69 -1.87 1.23 13.93
N LEU A 70 -1.09 0.21 13.56
CA LEU A 70 -0.46 -0.67 14.53
C LEU A 70 0.50 0.19 15.37
N ARG A 71 -0.01 0.75 16.47
CA ARG A 71 0.82 1.20 17.58
C ARG A 71 1.67 -0.01 17.95
N GLY A 72 2.99 0.17 17.90
CA GLY A 72 3.94 -0.88 18.28
C GLY A 72 3.56 -1.46 19.63
N ASN A 73 3.45 -2.78 19.70
CA ASN A 73 3.52 -3.43 20.99
C ASN A 73 4.92 -3.17 21.55
N LYS A 74 4.88 -2.67 22.79
CA LYS A 74 5.93 -2.23 23.69
C LYS A 74 7.18 -3.10 23.69
#